data_AF-A0A151F7J2-F1
#
_entry.id   AF-A0A151F7J2-F1
#
_cell.length_a   1.000
_cell.length_b   1.000
_cell.length_c   1.000
_cell.angle_alpha   90.00
_cell.angle_beta   90.00
_cell.angle_gamma   90.00
#
_symmetry.space_group_name_H-M   'P 1'
#
loop_
_entity.id
_entity.type
_entity.pdbx_description
1 polymer ?
#
loop_
_entity_poly.entity_id
_entity_poly.type
_entity_poly.pdbx_seq_one_letter_code
_entity_poly.pdbx_strand_id
1 'polypeptide(L)'
;MKMQEKKTARQRKTTSWSKNAVQDVTTNVQPRKRLAFIDNLRVVLIILVIAHHTAITYGGPGSWYYTEPTQDAVTLFVFLIFCAVNQSFFMGFFFLISGYFTPGSYDRKRAKSFFKGRLLRLGIPLLVYIIVIDPVIRYMLVISLLGYNKPYWRFLHESITHMRGLGTGPLWFVETLLIFAGIYVLWRLFTRSSSLESIANPPGNTEIALFIFLVGVSTFTVRIQLPIGWNFELLNLQFPYFPQYIALFL
;
A
#
# COMPACT_ATOMS: atom_id res chain seq x y z
N MET A 1 -4.54 40.38 -66.88
CA MET A 1 -3.45 40.20 -65.89
C MET A 1 -3.83 40.46 -64.42
N LYS A 2 -5.12 40.39 -64.01
CA LYS A 2 -5.57 40.63 -62.62
C LYS A 2 -6.29 39.44 -61.94
N MET A 3 -6.43 38.31 -62.65
CA MET A 3 -7.21 37.16 -62.18
C MET A 3 -6.36 36.02 -61.58
N GLN A 4 -5.06 35.97 -61.87
CA GLN A 4 -4.17 34.95 -61.28
C GLN A 4 -3.63 35.33 -59.88
N GLU A 5 -3.45 36.62 -59.59
CA GLU A 5 -2.98 37.07 -58.27
C GLU A 5 -3.97 36.81 -57.11
N LYS A 6 -5.28 36.83 -57.40
CA LYS A 6 -6.31 36.56 -56.37
C LYS A 6 -6.38 35.09 -55.94
N LYS A 7 -5.98 34.15 -56.81
CA LYS A 7 -5.99 32.71 -56.47
C LYS A 7 -4.82 32.33 -55.56
N THR A 8 -3.63 32.87 -55.82
CA THR A 8 -2.43 32.65 -54.97
C THR A 8 -2.57 33.26 -53.57
N ALA A 9 -3.22 34.43 -53.44
CA ALA A 9 -3.44 35.05 -52.13
C ALA A 9 -4.45 34.28 -51.24
N ARG A 10 -5.48 33.66 -51.86
CA ARG A 10 -6.49 32.87 -51.12
C ARG A 10 -5.93 31.53 -50.66
N GLN A 11 -5.05 30.91 -51.46
CA GLN A 11 -4.42 29.63 -51.14
C GLN A 11 -3.33 29.76 -50.05
N ARG A 12 -2.62 30.90 -49.98
CA ARG A 12 -1.71 31.22 -48.86
C ARG A 12 -2.43 31.37 -47.51
N LYS A 13 -3.65 31.94 -47.49
CA LYS A 13 -4.45 32.10 -46.27
C LYS A 13 -5.02 30.78 -45.76
N THR A 14 -5.39 29.84 -46.63
CA THR A 14 -5.92 28.53 -46.21
C THR A 14 -4.84 27.60 -45.67
N THR A 15 -3.59 27.74 -46.14
CA THR A 15 -2.46 26.95 -45.61
C THR A 15 -1.90 27.45 -44.27
N SER A 16 -2.12 28.73 -43.90
CA SER A 16 -1.66 29.24 -42.61
C SER A 16 -2.59 28.86 -41.46
N TRP A 17 -3.90 28.73 -41.72
CA TRP A 17 -4.88 28.28 -40.72
C TRP A 17 -4.71 26.80 -40.35
N SER A 18 -4.30 25.95 -41.30
CA SER A 18 -4.10 24.52 -41.07
C SER A 18 -2.83 24.22 -40.25
N LYS A 19 -1.75 24.99 -40.39
CA LYS A 19 -0.51 24.74 -39.63
C LYS A 19 -0.63 25.17 -38.16
N ASN A 20 -1.32 26.28 -37.90
CA ASN A 20 -1.52 26.76 -36.52
C ASN A 20 -2.58 25.94 -35.77
N ALA A 21 -3.65 25.47 -36.45
CA ALA A 21 -4.68 24.66 -35.82
C ALA A 21 -4.23 23.23 -35.46
N VAL A 22 -3.19 22.70 -36.14
CA VAL A 22 -2.60 21.39 -35.80
C VAL A 22 -1.57 21.50 -34.67
N GLN A 23 -1.01 22.69 -34.42
CA GLN A 23 -0.07 22.93 -33.32
C GLN A 23 -0.76 23.23 -31.97
N ASP A 24 -2.01 23.68 -31.96
CA ASP A 24 -2.74 23.98 -30.71
C ASP A 24 -3.36 22.74 -30.03
N VAL A 25 -3.36 21.57 -30.68
CA VAL A 25 -3.93 20.32 -30.13
C VAL A 25 -2.84 19.32 -29.71
N THR A 26 -1.56 19.69 -29.77
CA THR A 26 -0.56 19.00 -28.96
C THR A 26 -0.70 19.52 -27.54
N THR A 27 -1.61 18.90 -26.79
CA THR A 27 -1.67 19.05 -25.34
C THR A 27 -0.24 18.93 -24.81
N ASN A 28 0.28 20.05 -24.30
CA ASN A 28 1.55 20.08 -23.60
C ASN A 28 1.34 19.34 -22.28
N VAL A 29 1.22 18.00 -22.36
CA VAL A 29 1.28 17.10 -21.22
C VAL A 29 2.73 17.12 -20.80
N GLN A 30 3.13 18.18 -20.10
CA GLN A 30 4.40 18.23 -19.41
C GLN A 30 4.51 16.94 -18.60
N PRO A 31 5.51 16.07 -18.87
CA PRO A 31 5.65 14.83 -18.14
C PRO A 31 5.81 15.21 -16.67
N ARG A 32 4.79 14.88 -15.88
CA ARG A 32 4.73 15.25 -14.47
C ARG A 32 6.01 14.76 -13.80
N LYS A 33 6.81 15.69 -13.25
CA LYS A 33 8.12 15.37 -12.69
C LYS A 33 7.96 14.30 -11.62
N ARG A 34 8.43 13.08 -11.92
CA ARG A 34 8.43 11.96 -10.99
C ARG A 34 9.24 12.35 -9.76
N LEU A 35 8.67 12.16 -8.57
CA LEU A 35 9.35 12.49 -7.32
C LEU A 35 10.34 11.38 -6.96
N ALA A 36 11.55 11.44 -7.51
CA ALA A 36 12.57 10.40 -7.35
C ALA A 36 12.86 10.08 -5.87
N PHE A 37 12.80 11.06 -4.97
CA PHE A 37 13.01 10.84 -3.55
C PHE A 37 11.93 9.93 -2.92
N ILE A 38 10.67 10.00 -3.38
CA ILE A 38 9.60 9.12 -2.92
C ILE A 38 9.84 7.69 -3.40
N ASP A 39 10.34 7.53 -4.62
CA ASP A 39 10.70 6.22 -5.14
C ASP A 39 11.86 5.61 -4.33
N ASN A 40 12.90 6.38 -4.05
CA ASN A 40 14.02 5.95 -3.20
C ASN A 40 13.55 5.58 -1.79
N LEU A 41 12.68 6.39 -1.19
CA LEU A 41 12.09 6.10 0.12
C LEU A 41 11.32 4.78 0.10
N ARG A 42 10.49 4.54 -0.93
CA ARG A 42 9.78 3.26 -1.08
C ARG A 42 10.75 2.08 -1.21
N VAL A 43 11.82 2.22 -1.99
CA VAL A 43 12.84 1.17 -2.14
C VAL A 43 13.48 0.85 -0.79
N VAL A 44 13.88 1.87 -0.02
CA VAL A 44 14.44 1.69 1.33
C VAL A 44 13.44 0.97 2.23
N LEU A 45 12.17 1.39 2.25
CA LEU A 45 11.14 0.74 3.06
C LEU A 45 10.91 -0.72 2.64
N ILE A 46 10.97 -1.05 1.35
CA ILE A 46 10.86 -2.43 0.86
C ILE A 46 12.06 -3.26 1.32
N ILE A 47 13.28 -2.73 1.26
CA ILE A 47 14.48 -3.39 1.79
C ILE A 47 14.30 -3.67 3.28
N LEU A 48 13.77 -2.72 4.04
CA LEU A 48 13.47 -2.90 5.46
C LEU A 48 12.42 -4.00 5.71
N VAL A 49 11.39 -4.15 4.86
CA VAL A 49 10.43 -5.27 4.94
C VAL A 49 11.16 -6.61 4.80
N ILE A 50 12.04 -6.73 3.80
CA ILE A 50 12.80 -7.95 3.54
C ILE A 50 13.72 -8.26 4.73
N ALA A 51 14.47 -7.26 5.21
CA ALA A 51 15.34 -7.41 6.37
C ALA A 51 14.57 -7.79 7.63
N HIS A 52 13.38 -7.21 7.85
CA HIS A 52 12.51 -7.50 8.98
C HIS A 52 12.06 -8.97 9.01
N HIS A 53 11.52 -9.49 7.91
CA HIS A 53 11.11 -10.89 7.85
C HIS A 53 12.29 -11.86 7.86
N THR A 54 13.44 -11.45 7.35
CA THR A 54 14.70 -12.20 7.50
C THR A 54 15.10 -12.30 8.98
N ALA A 55 15.06 -11.20 9.72
CA ALA A 55 15.34 -11.19 11.15
C ALA A 55 14.35 -12.07 11.93
N ILE A 56 13.04 -12.00 11.63
CA ILE A 56 12.02 -12.88 12.23
C ILE A 56 12.35 -14.35 11.98
N THR A 57 12.74 -14.70 10.75
CA THR A 57 13.11 -16.07 10.39
C THR A 57 14.22 -16.60 11.31
N TYR A 58 15.23 -15.78 11.61
CA TYR A 58 16.38 -16.19 12.42
C TYR A 58 16.26 -15.90 13.93
N GLY A 59 15.08 -15.54 14.44
CA GLY A 59 14.82 -15.44 15.88
C GLY A 59 14.37 -14.07 16.39
N GLY A 60 14.17 -13.10 15.51
CA GLY A 60 13.51 -11.84 15.85
C GLY A 60 12.02 -12.03 16.19
N PRO A 61 11.42 -11.10 16.96
CA PRO A 61 10.01 -11.18 17.34
C PRO A 61 9.09 -10.96 16.13
N GLY A 62 8.11 -11.84 15.95
CA GLY A 62 7.10 -11.73 14.88
C GLY A 62 6.56 -13.08 14.46
N SER A 63 5.81 -13.12 13.36
CA SER A 63 5.33 -14.35 12.75
C SER A 63 5.78 -14.46 11.30
N TRP A 64 6.17 -15.67 10.91
CA TRP A 64 6.54 -16.00 9.55
C TRP A 64 6.23 -17.46 9.24
N TYR A 65 6.29 -17.83 7.97
CA TYR A 65 5.99 -19.19 7.51
C TYR A 65 6.99 -20.22 8.05
N TYR A 66 8.26 -19.85 8.09
CA TYR A 66 9.35 -20.70 8.53
C TYR A 66 10.24 -19.89 9.48
N THR A 67 10.72 -20.55 10.53
CA THR A 67 11.64 -19.96 11.50
C THR A 67 12.74 -20.98 11.83
N GLU A 68 13.96 -20.47 11.94
CA GLU A 68 15.17 -21.19 12.32
C GLU A 68 15.96 -20.29 13.28
N PRO A 69 15.48 -20.15 14.53
CA PRO A 69 16.06 -19.20 15.47
C PRO A 69 17.48 -19.60 15.85
N THR A 70 18.39 -18.62 15.84
CA THR A 70 19.72 -18.79 16.43
C THR A 70 19.62 -18.95 17.95
N GLN A 71 20.63 -19.58 18.55
CA GLN A 71 20.79 -19.69 20.01
C GLN A 71 21.70 -18.59 20.58
N ASP A 72 22.33 -17.77 19.72
CA ASP A 72 23.21 -16.69 20.16
C ASP A 72 22.42 -15.50 20.75
N ALA A 73 22.61 -15.25 22.04
CA ALA A 73 21.86 -14.24 22.79
C ALA A 73 22.10 -12.81 22.28
N VAL A 74 23.32 -12.50 21.81
CA VAL A 74 23.65 -11.17 21.28
C VAL A 74 22.87 -10.93 19.98
N THR A 75 22.88 -11.90 19.08
CA THR A 75 22.13 -11.84 17.82
C THR A 75 20.63 -11.71 18.05
N LEU A 76 20.06 -12.51 18.98
CA LEU A 76 18.64 -12.40 19.35
C LEU A 76 18.28 -11.00 19.88
N PHE A 77 19.14 -10.43 20.73
CA PHE A 77 18.96 -9.06 21.23
C PHE A 77 19.02 -8.02 20.11
N VAL A 78 19.96 -8.14 19.19
CA VAL A 78 20.06 -7.26 18.01
C VAL A 78 18.79 -7.35 17.15
N PHE A 79 18.29 -8.55 16.88
CA PHE A 79 17.04 -8.73 16.14
C PHE A 79 15.82 -8.19 16.87
N LEU A 80 15.75 -8.33 18.20
CA LEU A 80 14.69 -7.72 19.01
C LEU A 80 14.66 -6.20 18.82
N ILE A 81 15.80 -5.53 19.00
CA ILE A 81 15.89 -4.07 18.86
C ILE A 81 15.59 -3.65 17.42
N PHE A 82 16.19 -4.33 16.44
CA PHE A 82 15.93 -4.05 15.03
C PHE A 82 14.45 -4.19 14.68
N CYS A 83 13.81 -5.30 15.05
CA CYS A 83 12.39 -5.52 14.77
C CYS A 83 11.51 -4.50 15.50
N ALA A 84 11.78 -4.20 16.78
CA ALA A 84 11.00 -3.23 17.54
C ALA A 84 11.07 -1.82 16.93
N VAL A 85 12.28 -1.37 16.60
CA VAL A 85 12.50 -0.05 15.98
C VAL A 85 11.88 -0.03 14.59
N ASN A 86 12.17 -1.02 13.74
CA ASN A 86 11.64 -1.06 12.39
C ASN A 86 10.11 -1.07 12.38
N GLN A 87 9.49 -1.96 13.16
CA GLN A 87 8.03 -2.09 13.28
C GLN A 87 7.35 -0.81 13.76
N SER A 88 8.05 0.06 14.48
CA SER A 88 7.50 1.31 14.98
C SER A 88 7.19 2.35 13.89
N PHE A 89 7.75 2.23 12.68
CA PHE A 89 7.56 3.26 11.65
C PHE A 89 7.31 2.74 10.23
N PHE A 90 7.98 1.68 9.77
CA PHE A 90 8.10 1.42 8.33
C PHE A 90 6.76 1.20 7.61
N MET A 91 5.85 0.43 8.22
CA MET A 91 4.49 0.25 7.69
C MET A 91 3.67 1.54 7.75
N GLY A 92 3.82 2.30 8.83
CA GLY A 92 3.22 3.63 8.96
C GLY A 92 3.64 4.56 7.82
N PHE A 93 4.92 4.57 7.44
CA PHE A 93 5.41 5.35 6.30
C PHE A 93 4.82 4.88 4.96
N PHE A 94 4.63 3.59 4.76
CA PHE A 94 3.93 3.11 3.56
C PHE A 94 2.48 3.61 3.50
N PHE A 95 1.77 3.62 4.64
CA PHE A 95 0.43 4.18 4.75
C PHE A 95 0.43 5.69 4.51
N LEU A 96 1.40 6.43 5.07
CA LEU A 96 1.59 7.87 4.84
C LEU A 96 1.76 8.21 3.37
N ILE A 97 2.70 7.54 2.71
CA ILE A 97 2.94 7.73 1.28
C ILE A 97 1.67 7.38 0.49
N SER A 98 0.97 6.31 0.86
CA SER A 98 -0.25 5.89 0.19
C SER A 98 -1.40 6.88 0.37
N GLY A 99 -1.57 7.41 1.58
CA GLY A 99 -2.55 8.44 1.94
C GLY A 99 -2.31 9.71 1.15
N TYR A 100 -1.08 10.22 1.18
CA TYR A 100 -0.66 11.44 0.48
C TYR A 100 -1.03 11.44 -1.02
N PHE A 101 -0.82 10.33 -1.73
CA PHE A 101 -1.14 10.23 -3.16
C PHE A 101 -2.59 9.82 -3.47
N THR A 102 -3.39 9.44 -2.46
CA THR A 102 -4.76 8.94 -2.66
C THR A 102 -5.72 10.03 -3.17
N PRO A 103 -5.85 11.22 -2.56
CA PRO A 103 -6.75 12.27 -3.02
C PRO A 103 -6.49 12.68 -4.47
N GLY A 104 -5.25 13.05 -4.79
CA GLY A 104 -4.90 13.45 -6.16
C GLY A 104 -5.09 12.32 -7.18
N SER A 105 -4.89 11.06 -6.80
CA SER A 105 -5.18 9.92 -7.68
C SER A 105 -6.69 9.69 -7.87
N TYR A 106 -7.50 9.93 -6.85
CA TYR A 106 -8.96 9.84 -6.93
C TYR A 106 -9.52 10.95 -7.82
N ASP A 107 -9.10 12.20 -7.62
CA ASP A 107 -9.61 13.36 -8.38
C ASP A 107 -9.36 13.23 -9.88
N ARG A 108 -8.21 12.67 -10.29
CA ARG A 108 -7.90 12.44 -11.71
C ARG A 108 -8.74 11.34 -12.38
N LYS A 109 -9.16 10.32 -11.62
CA LYS A 109 -9.79 9.11 -12.18
C LYS A 109 -11.29 9.01 -11.87
N ARG A 110 -11.80 9.78 -10.90
CA ARG A 110 -13.12 9.63 -10.28
C ARG A 110 -13.32 8.26 -9.61
N ALA A 111 -14.35 8.13 -8.78
CA ALA A 111 -14.60 6.97 -7.91
C ALA A 111 -14.43 5.61 -8.59
N LYS A 112 -15.20 5.35 -9.66
CA LYS A 112 -15.25 4.03 -10.31
C LYS A 112 -13.91 3.64 -10.94
N SER A 113 -13.27 4.53 -11.70
CA SER A 113 -11.99 4.20 -12.34
C SER A 113 -10.83 4.17 -11.35
N PHE A 114 -10.87 4.96 -10.28
CA PHE A 114 -9.90 4.92 -9.20
C PHE A 114 -9.93 3.56 -8.48
N PHE A 115 -11.11 3.18 -7.99
CA PHE A 115 -11.26 1.95 -7.20
C PHE A 115 -11.06 0.70 -8.05
N LYS A 116 -11.66 0.63 -9.25
CA LYS A 116 -11.43 -0.48 -10.20
C LYS A 116 -9.95 -0.65 -10.53
N GLY A 117 -9.24 0.46 -10.78
CA GLY A 117 -7.82 0.42 -11.08
C GLY A 117 -6.95 -0.03 -9.90
N ARG A 118 -7.38 0.17 -8.66
CA ARG A 118 -6.71 -0.39 -7.47
C ARG A 118 -7.07 -1.87 -7.29
N LEU A 119 -8.35 -2.22 -7.40
CA LEU A 119 -8.82 -3.60 -7.26
C LEU A 119 -8.16 -4.55 -8.26
N LEU A 120 -8.00 -4.14 -9.52
CA LEU A 120 -7.31 -4.98 -10.52
C LEU A 120 -5.81 -5.14 -10.23
N ARG A 121 -5.14 -4.08 -9.76
CA ARG A 121 -3.69 -4.10 -9.53
C ARG A 121 -3.27 -4.73 -8.20
N LEU A 122 -4.14 -4.65 -7.20
CA LEU A 122 -3.86 -5.10 -5.83
C LEU A 122 -4.73 -6.29 -5.43
N GLY A 123 -6.02 -6.27 -5.78
CA GLY A 123 -6.97 -7.31 -5.44
C GLY A 123 -6.74 -8.61 -6.20
N ILE A 124 -6.36 -8.55 -7.49
CA ILE A 124 -6.03 -9.77 -8.24
C ILE A 124 -4.79 -10.46 -7.63
N PRO A 125 -3.64 -9.79 -7.43
CA PRO A 125 -2.50 -10.41 -6.76
C PRO A 125 -2.83 -10.93 -5.35
N LEU A 126 -3.64 -10.20 -4.59
CA LEU A 126 -4.09 -10.61 -3.26
C LEU A 126 -4.91 -11.92 -3.31
N LEU A 127 -5.87 -12.03 -4.24
CA LEU A 127 -6.67 -13.25 -4.39
C LEU A 127 -5.83 -14.44 -4.85
N VAL A 128 -4.93 -14.23 -5.81
CA VAL A 128 -3.99 -15.28 -6.25
C VAL A 128 -3.15 -15.77 -5.08
N TYR A 129 -2.69 -14.86 -4.23
CA TYR A 129 -1.92 -15.22 -3.05
C TYR A 129 -2.72 -16.05 -2.05
N ILE A 130 -3.90 -15.58 -1.66
CA ILE A 130 -4.78 -16.21 -0.68
C ILE A 130 -5.22 -17.61 -1.14
N ILE A 131 -5.55 -17.76 -2.42
CA ILE A 131 -6.15 -19.00 -2.95
C ILE A 131 -5.09 -20.02 -3.36
N VAL A 132 -3.94 -19.56 -3.87
CA VAL A 132 -2.93 -20.43 -4.48
C VAL A 132 -1.65 -20.44 -3.66
N ILE A 133 -1.02 -19.27 -3.46
CA ILE A 133 0.34 -19.19 -2.93
C ILE A 133 0.40 -19.59 -1.45
N ASP A 134 -0.43 -18.99 -0.60
CA ASP A 134 -0.44 -19.26 0.85
C ASP A 134 -0.75 -20.74 1.17
N PRO A 135 -1.80 -21.38 0.59
CA PRO A 135 -2.07 -22.80 0.80
C PRO A 135 -0.95 -23.71 0.33
N VAL A 136 -0.31 -23.41 -0.80
CA VAL A 136 0.79 -24.21 -1.34
C VAL A 136 2.01 -24.13 -0.40
N ILE A 137 2.40 -22.93 0.03
CA ILE A 137 3.51 -22.75 0.97
C ILE A 137 3.23 -23.50 2.28
N ARG A 138 2.05 -23.32 2.88
CA ARG A 138 1.68 -24.01 4.12
C ARG A 138 1.67 -25.52 3.94
N TYR A 139 1.15 -26.03 2.82
CA TYR A 139 1.14 -27.46 2.54
C TYR A 139 2.55 -28.04 2.46
N MET A 140 3.46 -27.38 1.75
CA MET A 140 4.87 -27.77 1.66
C MET A 140 5.55 -27.80 3.03
N LEU A 141 5.25 -26.82 3.89
CA LEU A 141 5.81 -26.75 5.24
C LEU A 141 5.27 -27.86 6.14
N VAL A 142 3.97 -28.13 6.14
CA VAL A 142 3.41 -29.18 7.00
C VAL A 142 3.88 -30.58 6.58
N ILE A 143 4.11 -30.84 5.29
CA ILE A 143 4.70 -32.10 4.83
C ILE A 143 6.16 -32.19 5.30
N SER A 144 6.94 -31.14 5.07
CA SER A 144 8.40 -31.16 5.29
C SER A 144 8.77 -31.13 6.77
N LEU A 145 8.02 -30.42 7.60
CA LEU A 145 8.37 -30.14 9.00
C LEU A 145 7.51 -30.89 10.01
N LEU A 146 6.24 -31.18 9.67
CA LEU A 146 5.29 -31.81 10.59
C LEU A 146 4.93 -33.25 10.20
N GLY A 147 5.56 -33.79 9.15
CA GLY A 147 5.31 -35.16 8.68
C GLY A 147 3.88 -35.38 8.16
N TYR A 148 3.21 -34.31 7.70
CA TYR A 148 1.85 -34.42 7.15
C TYR A 148 1.88 -35.28 5.87
N ASN A 149 1.11 -36.36 5.85
CA ASN A 149 1.18 -37.40 4.80
C ASN A 149 -0.08 -37.49 3.93
N LYS A 150 -1.04 -36.59 4.11
CA LYS A 150 -2.29 -36.58 3.33
C LYS A 150 -2.11 -35.74 2.04
N PRO A 151 -2.89 -36.03 0.99
CA PRO A 151 -2.86 -35.27 -0.26
C PRO A 151 -3.34 -33.82 -0.07
N TYR A 152 -2.91 -32.93 -0.96
CA TYR A 152 -3.21 -31.49 -0.92
C TYR A 152 -4.69 -31.16 -0.75
N TRP A 153 -5.59 -31.91 -1.41
CA TRP A 153 -7.03 -31.66 -1.29
C TRP A 153 -7.53 -31.85 0.16
N ARG A 154 -6.96 -32.80 0.93
CA ARG A 154 -7.33 -33.01 2.35
C ARG A 154 -6.89 -31.83 3.17
N PHE A 155 -5.66 -31.39 2.94
CA PHE A 155 -5.11 -30.22 3.60
C PHE A 155 -5.97 -28.98 3.33
N LEU A 156 -6.40 -28.76 2.08
CA LEU A 156 -7.21 -27.61 1.73
C LEU A 156 -8.60 -27.68 2.37
N HIS A 157 -9.26 -28.84 2.32
CA HIS A 157 -10.55 -29.05 2.99
C HIS A 157 -10.42 -28.81 4.51
N GLU A 158 -9.42 -29.40 5.16
CA GLU A 158 -9.15 -29.23 6.59
C GLU A 158 -8.84 -27.76 6.94
N SER A 159 -8.10 -27.04 6.11
CA SER A 159 -7.74 -25.64 6.32
C SER A 159 -8.95 -24.70 6.24
N ILE A 160 -9.86 -24.95 5.30
CA ILE A 160 -11.08 -24.15 5.11
C ILE A 160 -12.10 -24.44 6.21
N THR A 161 -12.32 -25.71 6.56
CA THR A 161 -13.37 -26.09 7.53
C THR A 161 -13.03 -25.72 8.97
N HIS A 162 -11.75 -25.73 9.35
CA HIS A 162 -11.32 -25.39 10.72
C HIS A 162 -11.11 -23.87 10.92
N MET A 163 -11.57 -23.03 9.98
CA MET A 163 -11.47 -21.56 10.02
C MET A 163 -10.08 -21.03 10.42
N ARG A 164 -8.99 -21.75 10.10
CA ARG A 164 -7.63 -21.23 10.34
C ARG A 164 -7.24 -20.10 9.39
N GLY A 165 -8.19 -19.66 8.56
CA GLY A 165 -8.11 -18.54 7.64
C GLY A 165 -7.15 -18.83 6.48
N LEU A 166 -7.56 -18.45 5.28
CA LEU A 166 -6.61 -18.16 4.22
C LEU A 166 -6.04 -16.78 4.53
N GLY A 167 -5.14 -16.72 5.53
CA GLY A 167 -4.58 -15.47 6.01
C GLY A 167 -3.85 -14.75 4.87
N THR A 168 -3.98 -13.42 4.81
CA THR A 168 -3.32 -12.62 3.77
C THR A 168 -1.80 -12.58 3.91
N GLY A 169 -1.25 -13.16 4.99
CA GLY A 169 0.17 -13.37 5.18
C GLY A 169 0.94 -12.05 5.04
N PRO A 170 2.01 -11.97 4.22
CA PRO A 170 2.76 -10.75 3.96
C PRO A 170 1.96 -9.68 3.19
N LEU A 171 0.84 -10.04 2.54
CA LEU A 171 0.00 -9.13 1.76
C LEU A 171 -1.07 -8.39 2.57
N TRP A 172 -1.10 -8.55 3.90
CA TRP A 172 -2.03 -7.83 4.78
C TRP A 172 -2.01 -6.30 4.56
N PHE A 173 -0.85 -5.74 4.19
CA PHE A 173 -0.72 -4.32 3.86
C PHE A 173 -1.54 -3.94 2.63
N VAL A 174 -1.49 -4.79 1.59
CA VAL A 174 -2.21 -4.57 0.33
C VAL A 174 -3.72 -4.65 0.54
N GLU A 175 -4.16 -5.62 1.34
CA GLU A 175 -5.54 -5.74 1.79
C GLU A 175 -6.00 -4.49 2.55
N THR A 176 -5.23 -4.07 3.56
CA THR A 176 -5.54 -2.86 4.35
C THR A 176 -5.61 -1.62 3.46
N LEU A 177 -4.70 -1.51 2.49
CA LEU A 177 -4.70 -0.39 1.54
C LEU A 177 -5.93 -0.39 0.62
N LEU A 178 -6.45 -1.57 0.25
CA LEU A 178 -7.71 -1.69 -0.49
C LEU A 178 -8.91 -1.27 0.38
N ILE A 179 -8.92 -1.66 1.66
CA ILE A 179 -9.96 -1.25 2.63
C ILE A 179 -9.95 0.28 2.77
N PHE A 180 -8.78 0.88 3.06
CA PHE A 180 -8.63 2.33 3.18
C PHE A 180 -9.02 3.06 1.89
N ALA A 181 -8.67 2.52 0.72
CA ALA A 181 -9.11 3.07 -0.56
C ALA A 181 -10.64 3.03 -0.71
N GLY A 182 -11.29 1.95 -0.29
CA GLY A 182 -12.74 1.80 -0.32
C GLY A 182 -13.42 2.80 0.61
N ILE A 183 -12.96 2.90 1.86
CA ILE A 183 -13.44 3.87 2.85
C ILE A 183 -13.30 5.30 2.31
N TYR A 184 -12.15 5.64 1.72
CA TYR A 184 -11.92 6.96 1.13
C TYR A 184 -12.88 7.26 -0.02
N VAL A 185 -13.14 6.28 -0.91
CA VAL A 185 -14.10 6.42 -2.01
C VAL A 185 -15.51 6.65 -1.46
N LEU A 186 -15.95 5.84 -0.49
CA LEU A 186 -17.26 6.00 0.15
C LEU A 186 -17.39 7.38 0.79
N TRP A 187 -16.38 7.81 1.55
CA TRP A 187 -16.34 9.14 2.16
C TRP A 187 -16.48 10.26 1.13
N ARG A 188 -15.74 10.23 0.00
CA ARG A 188 -15.86 11.22 -1.07
C ARG A 188 -17.21 11.18 -1.80
N LEU A 189 -17.86 10.03 -1.89
CA LEU A 189 -19.19 9.90 -2.48
C LEU A 189 -20.28 10.51 -1.58
N PHE A 190 -20.18 10.32 -0.26
CA PHE A 190 -21.15 10.86 0.70
C PHE A 190 -20.97 12.34 0.98
N THR A 191 -19.73 12.80 1.15
CA THR A 191 -19.44 14.21 1.48
C THR A 191 -19.50 15.13 0.27
N ARG A 192 -19.46 14.57 -0.95
CA ARG A 192 -19.31 15.32 -2.22
C ARG A 192 -18.19 16.37 -2.18
N SER A 193 -17.19 16.16 -1.31
CA SER A 193 -16.10 17.10 -1.09
C SER A 193 -15.33 17.33 -2.41
N SER A 194 -15.33 18.59 -2.86
CA SER A 194 -14.51 19.07 -3.96
C SER A 194 -13.02 18.98 -3.60
N SER A 195 -12.18 18.80 -4.63
CA SER A 195 -10.72 18.60 -4.54
C SER A 195 -10.06 19.36 -3.40
N LEU A 196 -9.19 18.69 -2.64
CA LEU A 196 -8.27 19.33 -1.70
C LEU A 196 -7.27 20.16 -2.51
N GLU A 197 -7.65 21.38 -2.83
CA GLU A 197 -6.78 22.42 -3.39
C GLU A 197 -6.24 23.32 -2.27
N SER A 198 -6.22 22.83 -1.03
CA SER A 198 -5.49 23.51 0.05
C SER A 198 -4.05 23.02 0.02
N ILE A 199 -3.17 23.86 -0.55
CA ILE A 199 -1.76 23.82 -0.17
C ILE A 199 -1.72 24.27 1.29
N ALA A 200 -1.98 23.34 2.21
CA ALA A 200 -1.84 23.60 3.63
C ALA A 200 -0.35 23.88 3.89
N ASN A 201 -0.08 24.90 4.72
CA ASN A 201 1.27 25.11 5.21
C ASN A 201 1.76 23.83 5.88
N PRO A 202 3.07 23.50 5.78
CA PRO A 202 3.61 22.36 6.51
C PRO A 202 3.30 22.53 8.01
N PRO A 203 2.97 21.45 8.72
CA PRO A 203 2.68 21.53 10.15
C PRO A 203 3.89 22.07 10.90
N GLY A 204 3.65 22.92 11.91
CA GLY A 204 4.69 23.38 12.80
C GLY A 204 5.16 22.29 13.77
N ASN A 205 6.23 22.59 14.50
CA ASN A 205 6.82 21.63 15.44
C ASN A 205 5.86 21.22 16.55
N THR A 206 5.00 22.13 17.01
CA THR A 206 4.01 21.87 18.06
C THR A 206 2.92 20.93 17.57
N GLU A 207 2.44 21.10 16.34
CA GLU A 207 1.45 20.24 15.71
C GLU A 207 2.01 18.82 15.50
N ILE A 208 3.28 18.72 15.07
CA ILE A 208 3.97 17.44 14.93
C ILE A 208 4.13 16.77 16.31
N ALA A 209 4.57 17.50 17.32
CA ALA A 209 4.73 16.97 18.68
C ALA A 209 3.39 16.49 19.26
N LEU A 210 2.32 17.27 19.07
CA LEU A 210 0.97 16.89 19.49
C LEU A 210 0.48 15.66 18.74
N PHE A 211 0.70 15.59 17.42
CA PHE A 211 0.35 14.42 16.62
C PHE A 211 1.06 13.16 17.10
N ILE A 212 2.39 13.23 17.33
CA ILE A 212 3.17 12.12 17.87
C ILE A 212 2.64 11.70 19.23
N PHE A 213 2.35 12.65 20.12
CA PHE A 213 1.81 12.36 21.44
C PHE A 213 0.46 11.65 21.36
N LEU A 214 -0.48 12.16 20.55
CA LEU A 214 -1.82 11.58 20.39
C LEU A 214 -1.77 10.18 19.75
N VAL A 215 -0.94 9.99 18.73
CA VAL A 215 -0.72 8.66 18.13
C VAL A 215 -0.08 7.71 19.13
N GLY A 216 0.87 8.18 19.94
CA GLY A 216 1.51 7.41 21.01
C GLY A 216 0.51 6.96 22.07
N VAL A 217 -0.29 7.88 22.62
CA VAL A 217 -1.31 7.59 23.63
C VAL A 217 -2.37 6.64 23.07
N SER A 218 -2.91 6.92 21.89
CA SER A 218 -3.92 6.05 21.27
C SER A 218 -3.39 4.63 21.00
N THR A 219 -2.17 4.52 20.49
CA THR A 219 -1.51 3.22 20.29
C THR A 219 -1.30 2.48 21.60
N PHE A 220 -0.86 3.19 22.64
CA PHE A 220 -0.67 2.63 23.98
C PHE A 220 -1.98 2.12 24.58
N THR A 221 -3.05 2.92 24.52
CA THR A 221 -4.38 2.53 25.02
C THR A 221 -4.93 1.32 24.31
N VAL A 222 -4.83 1.27 22.97
CA VAL A 222 -5.27 0.08 22.21
C VAL A 222 -4.46 -1.15 22.61
N ARG A 223 -3.16 -1.01 22.85
CA ARG A 223 -2.27 -2.12 23.23
C ARG A 223 -2.52 -2.69 24.63
N ILE A 224 -3.15 -1.93 25.53
CA ILE A 224 -3.60 -2.45 26.83
C ILE A 224 -4.71 -3.49 26.62
N GLN A 225 -5.62 -3.26 25.67
CA GLN A 225 -6.76 -4.14 25.42
C GLN A 225 -6.41 -5.26 24.42
N LEU A 226 -5.61 -4.92 23.40
CA LEU A 226 -5.18 -5.81 22.33
C LEU A 226 -3.65 -5.85 22.31
N PRO A 227 -3.01 -6.83 22.99
CA PRO A 227 -1.56 -6.89 23.04
C PRO A 227 -0.96 -7.21 21.66
N ILE A 228 0.32 -6.90 21.49
CA ILE A 228 1.09 -7.27 20.29
C ILE A 228 1.04 -8.80 20.12
N GLY A 229 0.76 -9.26 18.90
CA GLY A 229 0.51 -10.66 18.59
C GLY A 229 -0.98 -10.99 18.49
N TRP A 230 -1.88 -10.13 18.98
CA TRP A 230 -3.30 -10.25 18.69
C TRP A 230 -3.58 -10.00 17.21
N ASN A 231 -4.30 -10.92 16.57
CA ASN A 231 -4.70 -10.84 15.18
C ASN A 231 -6.20 -11.09 15.01
N PHE A 232 -6.83 -10.32 14.15
CA PHE A 232 -8.18 -10.62 13.70
C PHE A 232 -8.13 -11.78 12.71
N GLU A 233 -8.53 -12.97 13.15
CA GLU A 233 -8.32 -14.25 12.43
C GLU A 233 -8.79 -14.22 10.97
N LEU A 234 -9.92 -13.57 10.68
CA LEU A 234 -10.51 -13.56 9.34
C LEU A 234 -9.65 -12.83 8.30
N LEU A 235 -9.03 -11.70 8.68
CA LEU A 235 -8.26 -10.85 7.77
C LEU A 235 -6.75 -10.85 8.11
N ASN A 236 -6.35 -11.61 9.14
CA ASN A 236 -4.99 -11.61 9.67
C ASN A 236 -4.45 -10.20 10.03
N LEU A 237 -5.33 -9.30 10.47
CA LEU A 237 -4.98 -7.91 10.77
C LEU A 237 -4.61 -7.73 12.23
N GLN A 238 -3.44 -7.17 12.47
CA GLN A 238 -2.98 -6.81 13.81
C GLN A 238 -3.45 -5.39 14.17
N PHE A 239 -4.68 -5.31 14.71
CA PHE A 239 -5.26 -4.07 15.23
C PHE A 239 -4.40 -3.30 16.26
N PRO A 240 -3.47 -3.90 17.02
CA PRO A 240 -2.56 -3.15 17.90
C PRO A 240 -1.69 -2.09 17.19
N TYR A 241 -1.61 -2.12 15.85
CA TYR A 241 -0.88 -1.13 15.04
C TYR A 241 -1.79 -0.14 14.28
N PHE A 242 -3.09 -0.38 14.25
CA PHE A 242 -4.02 0.39 13.41
C PHE A 242 -4.18 1.87 13.81
N PRO A 243 -4.07 2.29 15.08
CA PRO A 243 -4.12 3.72 15.41
C PRO A 243 -3.08 4.53 14.62
N GLN A 244 -1.85 4.04 14.56
CA GLN A 244 -0.78 4.65 13.78
C GLN A 244 -1.06 4.59 12.27
N TYR A 245 -1.50 3.45 11.75
CA TYR A 245 -1.73 3.27 10.31
C TYR A 245 -2.86 4.15 9.79
N ILE A 246 -3.93 4.28 10.56
CA ILE A 246 -5.06 5.17 10.25
C ILE A 246 -4.59 6.62 10.30
N ALA A 247 -3.94 7.03 11.40
CA ALA A 247 -3.49 8.41 11.59
C ALA A 247 -2.51 8.87 10.50
N LEU A 248 -1.63 7.98 10.02
CA LEU A 248 -0.69 8.31 8.96
C LEU A 248 -1.33 8.25 7.56
N PHE A 249 -2.39 7.48 7.36
CA PHE A 249 -3.06 7.42 6.05
C PHE A 249 -3.98 8.64 5.78
N LEU A 250 -4.60 9.17 6.84
CA LEU A 250 -5.50 10.33 6.76
C LEU A 250 -4.74 11.62 6.46
#